data_AF-A0A5S9MC79-F1
#
_entry.id   AF-A0A5S9MC79-F1
#
_cell.length_a   1.000
_cell.length_b   1.000
_cell.length_c   1.000
_cell.angle_alpha   90.00
_cell.angle_beta   90.00
_cell.angle_gamma   90.00
#
_symmetry.space_group_name_H-M   'P 1'
#
loop_
_entity.id
_entity.type
_entity.pdbx_description
1 polymer ?
#
loop_
_entity_poly.entity_id
_entity_poly.type
_entity_poly.pdbx_seq_one_letter_code
_entity_poly.pdbx_strand_id
1 'polypeptide(L)'
;MICVKKELRLQTLAKLDQMSAEEFKRSTALLHERLFQLSAWKQADTIALTMSRGKEVPTMPLIEKKMAGGENSMCTHLFSGNKRDDVL
;
A
#
# COMPACT_ATOMS: atom_id res chain seq x y z
N MET A 1 -17.57 -24.03 -10.60
CA MET A 1 -18.15 -22.68 -10.53
C MET A 1 -17.06 -21.72 -10.08
N ILE A 2 -16.51 -20.93 -11.01
CA ILE A 2 -15.46 -19.95 -10.70
C ILE A 2 -16.12 -18.79 -9.94
N CYS A 3 -15.61 -18.49 -8.75
CA CYS A 3 -16.18 -17.45 -7.88
C CYS A 3 -15.77 -16.07 -8.38
N VAL A 4 -16.73 -15.14 -8.55
CA VAL A 4 -16.56 -13.79 -9.12
C VAL A 4 -15.37 -13.01 -8.53
N LYS A 5 -15.08 -13.21 -7.24
CA LYS A 5 -13.92 -12.60 -6.56
C LYS A 5 -12.57 -13.03 -7.16
N LYS A 6 -12.44 -14.29 -7.60
CA LYS A 6 -11.21 -14.81 -8.22
C LYS A 6 -10.98 -14.14 -9.58
N GLU A 7 -12.03 -13.98 -10.37
CA GLU A 7 -11.97 -13.33 -11.68
C GLU A 7 -11.55 -11.86 -11.57
N LEU A 8 -12.21 -11.08 -10.70
CA LEU A 8 -11.86 -9.67 -10.47
C LEU A 8 -10.43 -9.49 -9.96
N ARG A 9 -9.93 -10.42 -9.14
CA ARG A 9 -8.54 -10.42 -8.67
C ARG A 9 -7.57 -10.58 -9.84
N LEU A 10 -7.79 -11.55 -10.72
CA LEU A 10 -6.92 -11.80 -11.87
C LEU A 10 -6.91 -10.60 -12.83
N GLN A 11 -8.08 -10.03 -13.12
CA GLN A 11 -8.18 -8.85 -13.98
C GLN A 11 -7.45 -7.63 -13.38
N THR A 12 -7.52 -7.45 -12.06
CA THR A 12 -6.83 -6.36 -11.37
C THR A 12 -5.31 -6.54 -11.42
N LEU A 13 -4.83 -7.76 -11.17
CA LEU A 13 -3.40 -8.07 -11.27
C LEU A 13 -2.88 -7.85 -12.70
N ALA A 14 -3.60 -8.31 -13.71
CA ALA A 14 -3.23 -8.09 -15.11
C ALA A 14 -3.14 -6.60 -15.48
N LYS A 15 -4.09 -5.78 -15.01
CA LYS A 15 -4.04 -4.32 -15.20
C LYS A 15 -2.84 -3.68 -14.52
N LEU A 16 -2.49 -4.12 -13.31
CA LEU A 16 -1.32 -3.62 -12.58
C LEU A 16 0.00 -4.01 -13.26
N ASP A 17 0.06 -5.21 -13.84
CA ASP A 17 1.25 -5.68 -14.57
C ASP A 17 1.46 -4.92 -15.88
N GLN A 18 0.38 -4.59 -16.59
CA GLN A 18 0.41 -3.81 -17.82
C GLN A 18 0.70 -2.31 -17.59
N MET A 19 0.54 -1.81 -16.36
CA MET A 19 0.79 -0.41 -16.03
C MET A 19 2.27 -0.05 -16.18
N SER A 20 2.52 1.04 -16.92
CA SER A 20 3.88 1.57 -17.10
C SER A 20 4.49 2.03 -15.78
N ALA A 21 5.83 2.01 -15.69
CA ALA A 21 6.52 2.47 -14.48
C ALA A 21 6.22 3.95 -14.17
N GLU A 22 6.10 4.79 -15.20
CA GLU A 22 5.85 6.23 -15.01
C GLU A 22 4.42 6.54 -14.59
N GLU A 23 3.44 5.83 -15.14
CA GLU A 23 2.05 5.94 -14.68
C GLU A 23 1.91 5.45 -13.24
N PHE A 24 2.59 4.35 -12.90
CA PHE A 24 2.61 3.81 -11.55
C PHE A 24 3.22 4.80 -10.54
N LYS A 25 4.37 5.40 -10.87
CA LYS A 25 5.03 6.43 -10.04
C LYS A 25 4.12 7.64 -9.84
N ARG A 26 3.53 8.16 -10.93
CA ARG A 26 2.63 9.32 -10.88
C ARG A 26 1.41 9.06 -10.00
N SER A 27 0.77 7.91 -10.20
CA SER A 27 -0.41 7.51 -9.44
C SER A 27 -0.08 7.31 -7.95
N THR A 28 1.06 6.68 -7.66
CA THR A 28 1.58 6.51 -6.30
C THR A 28 1.83 7.84 -5.60
N ALA A 29 2.51 8.78 -6.27
CA ALA A 29 2.81 10.09 -5.70
C ALA A 29 1.53 10.86 -5.36
N LEU A 30 0.52 10.81 -6.25
CA LEU A 30 -0.79 11.41 -6.00
C LEU A 30 -1.48 10.77 -4.79
N LEU A 31 -1.46 9.44 -4.66
CA LEU A 31 -2.05 8.75 -3.51
C LEU A 31 -1.37 9.16 -2.20
N HIS A 32 -0.04 9.23 -2.19
CA HIS A 32 0.72 9.69 -1.01
C HIS A 32 0.37 11.12 -0.63
N GLU A 33 0.34 12.04 -1.61
CA GLU A 33 -0.03 13.43 -1.38
C GLU A 33 -1.42 13.54 -0.70
N ARG A 34 -2.41 12.83 -1.26
CA ARG A 34 -3.77 12.81 -0.71
C ARG A 34 -3.81 12.22 0.69
N LEU A 35 -3.13 11.09 0.92
CA LEU A 35 -3.05 10.43 2.23
C LEU A 35 -2.51 11.40 3.29
N PHE A 36 -1.45 12.14 2.98
CA PHE A 36 -0.82 13.05 3.93
C PHE A 36 -1.68 14.27 4.29
N GLN A 37 -2.67 14.60 3.46
CA GLN A 37 -3.62 15.69 3.73
C GLN A 37 -4.73 15.26 4.69
N LEU A 38 -5.01 13.96 4.80
CA LEU A 38 -6.10 13.43 5.64
C LEU A 38 -5.89 13.77 7.13
N SER A 39 -6.97 14.17 7.80
CA SER A 39 -6.97 14.38 9.26
C SER A 39 -6.58 13.09 9.99
N ALA A 40 -7.11 11.94 9.55
CA ALA A 40 -6.78 10.63 10.11
C ALA A 40 -5.28 10.32 10.05
N TRP A 41 -4.57 10.73 8.99
CA TRP A 41 -3.11 10.56 8.91
C TRP A 41 -2.37 11.47 9.91
N LYS A 42 -2.79 12.74 9.98
CA LYS A 42 -2.14 13.76 10.82
C LYS A 42 -2.33 13.50 12.32
N GLN A 43 -3.52 13.01 12.70
CA GLN A 43 -3.93 12.81 14.09
C GLN A 43 -3.66 11.39 14.60
N ALA A 44 -3.29 10.44 13.74
CA ALA A 44 -3.02 9.07 14.17
C ALA A 44 -1.72 8.98 14.98
N ASP A 45 -1.84 8.46 16.19
CA ASP A 45 -0.69 8.12 17.03
C ASP A 45 0.02 6.86 16.55
N THR A 46 -0.75 5.87 16.09
CA THR A 46 -0.27 4.59 15.56
C THR A 46 -0.92 4.30 14.21
N ILE A 47 -0.13 3.85 13.23
CA ILE A 47 -0.58 3.52 11.89
C ILE A 47 -0.15 2.09 11.57
N ALA A 48 -1.11 1.21 11.29
CA ALA A 48 -0.84 -0.14 10.80
C ALA A 48 -0.63 -0.11 9.28
N LEU A 49 0.49 -0.66 8.82
CA LEU A 49 0.84 -0.75 7.40
C LEU A 49 1.28 -2.16 7.03
N THR A 50 1.00 -2.56 5.79
CA THR A 50 1.61 -3.75 5.17
C THR A 50 2.89 -3.37 4.42
N MET A 51 3.84 -4.28 4.35
CA MET A 51 5.03 -4.11 3.51
C MET A 51 4.65 -4.38 2.05
N SER A 52 4.65 -3.33 1.23
CA SER A 52 4.30 -3.41 -0.18
C SER A 52 5.26 -4.34 -0.94
N ARG A 53 4.74 -5.16 -1.85
CA ARG A 53 5.53 -6.02 -2.76
C ARG A 53 5.11 -5.82 -4.22
N GLY A 54 6.06 -5.90 -5.14
CA GLY A 54 5.77 -5.83 -6.58
C GLY A 54 5.09 -4.52 -6.98
N LYS A 55 3.90 -4.62 -7.59
CA LYS A 55 3.08 -3.50 -8.07
C LYS A 55 2.08 -2.95 -7.02
N GLU A 56 2.26 -3.29 -5.75
CA GLU A 56 1.54 -2.64 -4.66
C GLU A 56 2.09 -1.22 -4.42
N VAL A 57 1.24 -0.31 -3.97
CA VAL A 57 1.65 1.08 -3.66
C VAL A 57 2.77 1.05 -2.61
N PRO A 58 3.95 1.62 -2.90
CA PRO A 58 5.07 1.64 -1.97
C PRO A 58 4.69 2.27 -0.63
N THR A 59 4.89 1.52 0.46
CA THR A 59 4.57 1.98 1.82
C THR A 59 5.78 2.53 2.57
N MET A 60 7.01 2.29 2.10
CA MET A 60 8.23 2.81 2.71
C MET A 60 8.26 4.34 2.86
N PRO A 61 7.84 5.13 1.85
CA PRO A 61 7.82 6.60 1.99
C PRO A 61 6.88 7.09 3.09
N LEU A 62 5.86 6.30 3.45
CA LEU A 62 4.94 6.62 4.54
C LEU A 62 5.64 6.50 5.90
N ILE A 63 6.45 5.46 6.06
CA ILE A 63 7.24 5.19 7.27
C ILE A 63 8.26 6.32 7.46
N GLU A 64 9.02 6.62 6.40
CA GLU A 64 10.03 7.70 6.41
C GLU A 64 9.39 9.05 6.77
N LYS A 65 8.25 9.38 6.18
CA LYS A 65 7.57 10.65 6.44
C LYS A 65 7.07 10.78 7.89
N LYS A 66 6.57 9.70 8.48
CA LYS A 66 6.11 9.74 9.88
C LYS A 66 7.30 9.80 10.86
N MET A 67 8.41 9.11 10.56
CA MET A 67 9.64 9.17 11.36
C MET A 67 10.33 10.54 11.31
N ALA A 68 10.31 11.21 10.17
CA ALA A 68 10.89 12.55 10.01
C ALA A 68 10.12 13.65 10.78
N GLY A 69 8.88 13.38 11.22
CA GLY A 69 7.98 14.38 11.82
C GLY A 69 8.26 14.74 13.29
N GLY A 70 9.16 14.03 13.97
CA GLY A 70 9.47 14.26 15.39
C GLY A 70 8.36 13.76 16.33
N GLU A 71 8.71 12.85 17.24
CA GLU A 71 7.95 12.45 18.45
C GLU A 71 6.72 11.52 18.33
N ASN A 72 6.50 10.82 17.22
CA ASN A 72 5.59 9.66 17.24
C ASN A 72 6.34 8.35 16.96
N SER A 73 6.55 7.57 18.03
CA SER A 73 6.99 6.17 17.98
C SER A 73 6.01 5.36 17.16
N MET A 74 6.32 5.16 15.88
CA MET A 74 5.50 4.33 15.02
C MET A 74 5.71 2.86 15.40
N CYS A 75 4.77 2.28 16.16
CA CYS A 75 4.68 0.82 16.27
C CYS A 75 4.12 0.29 14.95
N THR A 76 5.01 -0.04 14.00
CA THR A 76 4.64 -0.85 12.85
C THR A 76 4.27 -2.24 13.36
N HIS A 77 2.97 -2.52 13.51
CA HIS A 77 2.56 -3.92 13.60
C HIS A 77 2.71 -4.53 12.20
N LEU A 78 3.90 -5.07 11.95
CA LEU A 78 4.26 -5.73 10.70
C LEU A 78 3.44 -7.01 10.57
N PHE A 79 2.28 -6.93 9.94
CA PHE A 79 1.60 -8.13 9.45
C PHE A 79 2.37 -8.64 8.22
N SER A 80 3.42 -9.44 8.47
CA SER A 80 4.04 -10.28 7.43
C SER A 80 3.10 -11.46 7.13
N GLY A 81 1.96 -11.17 6.50
CA GLY A 81 1.06 -12.21 6.00
C GLY A 81 1.58 -12.74 4.67
N ASN A 82 2.34 -13.84 4.68
CA ASN A 82 2.65 -14.55 3.45
C ASN A 82 1.42 -15.35 2.99
N LYS A 83 0.49 -14.70 2.29
CA LYS A 83 -0.69 -15.33 1.67
C LYS A 83 -0.60 -15.45 0.16
N ARG A 84 0.61 -15.54 -0.41
CA ARG A 84 0.76 -15.79 -1.86
C ARG A 84 0.66 -17.28 -2.22
N ASP A 85 0.71 -18.18 -1.24
CA ASP A 85 0.79 -19.62 -1.50
C ASP A 85 -0.53 -20.39 -1.32
N ASP A 86 -1.62 -19.75 -0.84
CA ASP A 86 -2.88 -20.45 -0.53
C ASP A 86 -3.98 -20.35 -1.61
N VAL A 87 -3.71 -19.76 -2.78
CA VAL A 87 -4.67 -19.76 -3.90
C VAL A 87 -3.96 -19.79 -5.25
N LEU A 88 -3.25 -20.89 -5.53
CA LEU A 88 -3.05 -21.35 -6.90
C LEU A 88 -4.09 -22.44 -7.20
#